data_AF-A0A9E7R732-F1
#
_entry.id   AF-A0A9E7R732-F1
#
_cell.length_a   1.000
_cell.length_b   1.000
_cell.length_c   1.000
_cell.angle_alpha   90.00
_cell.angle_beta   90.00
_cell.angle_gamma   90.00
#
_symmetry.space_group_name_H-M   'P 1'
#
loop_
_entity.id
_entity.type
_entity.pdbx_description
1 polymer ?
#
loop_
_entity_poly.entity_id
_entity_poly.type
_entity_poly.pdbx_seq_one_letter_code
_entity_poly.pdbx_strand_id
1 'polypeptide(L)'
;MSGIRTIHEEEVAPGDQPKQRPAVGIVADSQNGNLVAGAILRTLDQGYGLIIAATAPDVEGAEFARLLDVPVLTVEPSARPKTDIWGELGTAAREAGYPGLLRYDDLSLSIDLEESEAAVSESGAYVVDPVFHPRSTGTPDVLVAIPAYNEGATIADVVTEAREHADEIVVVDDGSDDGTVETARAAGATVIEHDRNRGYGGALKTAFAEAERAGAEHLVVLDGDGQHDPGDIPQFVDQQESTEADIVIGSRFGPGSETQLPRYRRVGLRLVNVLTNLSLGVVRKGSRIKDTQSGFRVYNRRSIVSLAEDDSIGNEMGASTDILYHAHRHGYRIEEVGTTINYDVADANTQNPVSHGLHIVSNILRTVEREHPVMLLGIPGVLSTLVGLGFGYATFSNYLNSGSFPLGLAVVSVFFALAGILAAFTGIILHSLETHAQ
;
A
#
# COMPACT_ATOMS: atom_id res chain seq x y z
N MET A 1 69.77 -42.96 8.84
CA MET A 1 69.00 -42.05 7.97
C MET A 1 67.56 -42.51 7.98
N SER A 2 66.73 -41.92 8.84
CA SER A 2 65.28 -42.11 8.87
C SER A 2 64.69 -41.10 9.86
N GLY A 3 63.58 -40.46 9.48
CA GLY A 3 62.61 -39.92 10.44
C GLY A 3 62.58 -38.40 10.59
N ILE A 4 62.04 -37.71 9.60
CA ILE A 4 61.38 -36.41 9.80
C ILE A 4 60.18 -36.63 10.73
N ARG A 5 60.08 -35.88 11.82
CA ARG A 5 58.84 -35.73 12.59
C ARG A 5 58.49 -34.25 12.69
N THR A 6 57.50 -33.91 11.88
CA THR A 6 56.74 -32.68 11.84
C THR A 6 56.20 -32.33 13.22
N ILE A 7 56.39 -31.07 13.60
CA ILE A 7 55.81 -30.46 14.78
C ILE A 7 54.33 -30.24 14.43
N HIS A 8 53.43 -30.93 15.13
CA HIS A 8 52.00 -30.69 14.99
C HIS A 8 51.69 -29.30 15.58
N GLU A 9 51.15 -28.41 14.75
CA GLU A 9 50.41 -27.24 15.21
C GLU A 9 49.24 -27.75 16.06
N GLU A 10 49.18 -27.31 17.31
CA GLU A 10 48.00 -27.49 18.17
C GLU A 10 46.84 -26.73 17.53
N GLU A 11 45.85 -27.50 17.10
CA GLU A 11 44.57 -27.03 16.58
C GLU A 11 43.82 -26.34 17.74
N VAL A 12 43.82 -25.01 17.72
CA VAL A 12 43.04 -24.16 18.65
C VAL A 12 41.57 -24.53 18.51
N ALA A 13 40.90 -24.80 19.64
CA ALA A 13 39.50 -25.16 19.68
C ALA A 13 38.63 -24.11 18.94
N PRO A 14 37.55 -24.51 18.23
CA PRO A 14 36.77 -23.65 17.34
C PRO A 14 35.97 -22.52 18.02
N GLY A 15 36.24 -22.22 19.30
CA GLY A 15 35.65 -21.10 20.06
C GLY A 15 36.58 -19.92 20.33
N ASP A 16 37.87 -20.00 19.95
CA ASP A 16 38.91 -19.02 20.35
C ASP A 16 39.38 -18.10 19.21
N GLN A 17 38.69 -18.06 18.07
CA GLN A 17 38.96 -17.05 17.05
C GLN A 17 38.45 -15.68 17.54
N PRO A 18 39.28 -14.62 17.53
CA PRO A 18 38.84 -13.29 17.93
C PRO A 18 37.73 -12.83 16.98
N LYS A 19 36.59 -12.42 17.56
CA LYS A 19 35.45 -11.93 16.79
C LYS A 19 35.87 -10.68 16.04
N GLN A 20 35.62 -10.65 14.73
CA GLN A 20 36.10 -9.56 13.86
C GLN A 20 35.19 -8.33 13.87
N ARG A 21 33.91 -8.52 14.22
CA ARG A 21 32.86 -7.48 14.19
C ARG A 21 32.40 -7.10 15.61
N PRO A 22 31.96 -5.84 15.84
CA PRO A 22 31.38 -5.44 17.12
C PRO A 22 30.09 -6.22 17.43
N ALA A 23 29.73 -6.30 18.71
CA ALA A 23 28.43 -6.78 19.14
C ALA A 23 27.39 -5.66 19.14
N VAL A 24 26.12 -6.01 19.02
CA VAL A 24 24.98 -5.11 19.28
C VAL A 24 24.45 -5.36 20.68
N GLY A 25 24.40 -4.31 21.49
CA GLY A 25 23.82 -4.35 22.83
C GLY A 25 22.37 -3.89 22.81
N ILE A 26 21.48 -4.66 23.45
CA ILE A 26 20.05 -4.33 23.56
C ILE A 26 19.62 -4.41 25.02
N VAL A 27 18.75 -3.49 25.46
CA VAL A 27 18.13 -3.55 26.79
C VAL A 27 16.68 -4.02 26.66
N ALA A 28 16.38 -5.17 27.26
CA ALA A 28 15.05 -5.77 27.30
C ALA A 28 14.33 -5.43 28.61
N ASP A 29 13.12 -4.87 28.49
CA ASP A 29 12.22 -4.56 29.60
C ASP A 29 10.81 -5.12 29.32
N SER A 30 9.88 -4.88 30.25
CA SER A 30 8.50 -5.40 30.14
C SER A 30 7.63 -4.67 29.10
N GLN A 31 8.11 -3.58 28.49
CA GLN A 31 7.37 -2.80 27.51
C GLN A 31 7.87 -3.00 26.07
N ASN A 32 9.07 -3.57 25.87
CA ASN A 32 9.71 -3.64 24.57
C ASN A 32 9.97 -5.06 24.03
N GLY A 33 9.34 -6.10 24.60
CA GLY A 33 9.56 -7.51 24.25
C GLY A 33 9.53 -7.82 22.74
N ASN A 34 8.49 -7.34 22.04
CA ASN A 34 8.34 -7.55 20.59
C ASN A 34 9.41 -6.82 19.77
N LEU A 35 9.81 -5.62 20.19
CA LEU A 35 10.85 -4.83 19.51
C LEU A 35 12.23 -5.49 19.68
N VAL A 36 12.49 -6.08 20.86
CA VAL A 36 13.71 -6.84 21.13
C VAL A 36 13.80 -8.07 20.24
N ALA A 37 12.71 -8.83 20.08
CA ALA A 37 12.68 -10.01 19.22
C ALA A 37 13.03 -9.67 17.76
N GLY A 38 12.41 -8.62 17.20
CA GLY A 38 12.71 -8.15 15.85
C GLY A 38 14.16 -7.68 15.69
N ALA A 39 14.67 -6.93 16.67
CA ALA A 39 16.06 -6.46 16.67
C ALA A 39 17.08 -7.62 16.74
N ILE A 40 16.79 -8.68 17.51
CA ILE A 40 17.62 -9.89 17.56
C ILE A 40 17.71 -10.54 16.18
N LEU A 41 16.56 -10.81 15.56
CA LEU A 41 16.51 -11.50 14.27
C LEU A 41 17.25 -10.72 13.17
N ARG A 42 17.00 -9.40 13.06
CA ARG A 42 17.69 -8.53 12.08
C ARG A 42 19.21 -8.54 12.26
N THR A 43 19.67 -8.50 13.51
CA THR A 43 21.11 -8.44 13.79
C THR A 43 21.80 -9.78 13.51
N LEU A 44 21.14 -10.91 13.84
CA LEU A 44 21.67 -12.24 13.57
C LEU A 44 21.72 -12.54 12.07
N ASP A 45 20.70 -12.13 11.31
CA ASP A 45 20.63 -12.32 9.85
C ASP A 45 21.81 -11.63 9.13
N GLN A 46 22.19 -10.45 9.60
CA GLN A 46 23.36 -9.70 9.08
C GLN A 46 24.72 -10.23 9.61
N GLY A 47 24.70 -11.29 10.42
CA GLY A 47 25.90 -11.95 10.94
C GLY A 47 26.62 -11.20 12.06
N TYR A 48 25.92 -10.33 12.80
CA TYR A 48 26.47 -9.62 13.97
C TYR A 48 26.14 -10.35 15.27
N GLY A 49 27.06 -10.26 16.24
CA GLY A 49 26.84 -10.80 17.58
C GLY A 49 25.92 -9.90 18.41
N LEU A 50 25.23 -10.48 19.39
CA LEU A 50 24.32 -9.76 20.27
C LEU A 50 24.62 -10.03 21.74
N ILE A 51 24.36 -9.03 22.59
CA ILE A 51 24.33 -9.19 24.05
C ILE A 51 23.12 -8.41 24.57
N ILE A 52 22.32 -9.06 25.41
CA ILE A 52 21.07 -8.49 25.92
C ILE A 52 21.18 -8.25 27.42
N ALA A 53 20.76 -7.07 27.88
CA ALA A 53 20.56 -6.76 29.29
C ALA A 53 19.06 -6.81 29.60
N ALA A 54 18.65 -7.72 30.48
CA ALA A 54 17.28 -7.85 30.94
C ALA A 54 17.08 -7.10 32.25
N THR A 55 16.10 -6.20 32.32
CA THR A 55 15.79 -5.43 33.55
C THR A 55 15.03 -6.25 34.60
N ALA A 56 14.54 -7.43 34.23
CA ALA A 56 13.95 -8.41 35.12
C ALA A 56 14.17 -9.84 34.57
N PRO A 57 14.11 -10.90 35.40
CA PRO A 57 14.38 -12.28 34.98
C PRO A 57 13.43 -12.79 33.89
N ASP A 58 12.17 -12.35 33.95
CA ASP A 58 11.03 -12.89 33.21
C ASP A 58 10.51 -11.89 32.14
N VAL A 59 11.41 -11.19 31.44
CA VAL A 59 11.02 -10.32 30.31
C VAL A 59 11.02 -11.12 29.00
N GLU A 60 9.95 -10.98 28.22
CA GLU A 60 9.69 -11.75 27.00
C GLU A 60 10.85 -11.70 25.98
N GLY A 61 11.40 -10.51 25.74
CA GLY A 61 12.55 -10.34 24.86
C GLY A 61 13.81 -11.08 25.32
N ALA A 62 14.00 -11.26 26.62
CA ALA A 62 15.14 -12.00 27.18
C ALA A 62 14.91 -13.52 27.15
N GLU A 63 13.66 -13.99 27.30
CA GLU A 63 13.34 -15.41 27.09
C GLU A 63 13.58 -15.81 25.63
N PHE A 64 13.15 -14.96 24.69
CA PHE A 64 13.39 -15.17 23.27
C PHE A 64 14.90 -15.20 22.94
N ALA A 65 15.67 -14.28 23.52
CA ALA A 65 17.13 -14.27 23.39
C ALA A 65 17.79 -15.58 23.86
N ARG A 66 17.38 -16.10 25.03
CA ARG A 66 17.89 -17.37 25.56
C ARG A 66 17.55 -18.56 24.66
N LEU A 67 16.39 -18.53 23.99
CA LEU A 67 16.00 -19.57 23.03
C LEU A 67 16.93 -19.63 21.81
N LEU A 68 17.52 -18.49 21.44
CA LEU A 68 18.44 -18.34 20.31
C LEU A 68 19.91 -18.39 20.72
N ASP A 69 20.22 -18.88 21.94
CA ASP A 69 21.57 -18.93 22.51
C ASP A 69 22.28 -17.56 22.55
N VAL A 70 21.52 -16.46 22.57
CA VAL A 70 22.06 -15.10 22.72
C VAL A 70 22.38 -14.84 24.20
N PRO A 71 23.59 -14.35 24.54
CA PRO A 71 23.96 -14.00 25.91
C PRO A 71 23.01 -12.97 26.55
N VAL A 72 22.46 -13.32 27.72
CA VAL A 72 21.58 -12.45 28.51
C VAL A 72 22.19 -12.16 29.88
N LEU A 73 22.32 -10.87 30.21
CA LEU A 73 22.70 -10.37 31.52
C LEU A 73 21.44 -9.90 32.25
N THR A 74 21.12 -10.50 33.39
CA THR A 74 20.03 -9.98 34.25
C THR A 74 20.60 -8.88 35.13
N VAL A 75 20.12 -7.65 34.94
CA VAL A 75 20.53 -6.49 35.75
C VAL A 75 19.43 -6.20 36.76
N GLU A 76 19.67 -6.46 38.04
CA GLU A 76 18.71 -6.12 39.08
C GLU A 76 18.56 -4.58 39.16
N PRO A 77 17.34 -4.03 39.30
CA PRO A 77 17.11 -2.61 39.46
C PRO A 77 17.56 -2.16 40.85
N SER A 78 18.87 -2.16 41.10
CA SER A 78 19.46 -1.39 42.18
C SER A 78 19.33 0.10 41.80
N ALA A 79 19.12 0.96 42.79
CA ALA A 79 18.81 2.39 42.63
C ALA A 79 19.96 3.22 42.00
N ARG A 80 20.42 2.85 40.81
CA ARG A 80 21.46 3.51 40.03
C ARG A 80 20.88 3.98 38.69
N PRO A 81 21.35 5.13 38.17
CA PRO A 81 20.85 5.69 36.91
C PRO A 81 21.12 4.78 35.71
N LYS A 82 20.30 4.88 34.64
CA LYS A 82 20.42 4.15 33.35
C LYS A 82 21.82 4.13 32.72
N THR A 83 22.71 5.03 33.14
CA THR A 83 24.12 5.13 32.74
C THR A 83 25.00 3.95 33.14
N ASP A 84 24.57 3.05 34.06
CA ASP A 84 25.37 1.90 34.52
C ASP A 84 25.21 0.64 33.62
N ILE A 85 24.03 0.44 33.01
CA ILE A 85 23.68 -0.78 32.24
C ILE A 85 24.58 -0.97 31.01
N TRP A 86 24.85 0.11 30.27
CA TRP A 86 25.69 0.07 29.08
C TRP A 86 27.17 -0.18 29.41
N GLY A 87 27.61 0.18 30.63
CA GLY A 87 28.93 -0.17 31.14
C GLY A 87 29.09 -1.67 31.40
N GLU A 88 28.06 -2.30 31.97
CA GLU A 88 28.01 -3.75 32.19
C GLU A 88 27.96 -4.51 30.86
N LEU A 89 27.09 -4.09 29.91
CA LEU A 89 27.05 -4.66 28.56
C LEU A 89 28.41 -4.53 27.84
N GLY A 90 29.05 -3.37 27.94
CA GLY A 90 30.38 -3.15 27.37
C GLY A 90 31.46 -4.03 28.00
N THR A 91 31.34 -4.34 29.30
CA THR A 91 32.27 -5.24 30.00
C THR A 91 32.06 -6.69 29.55
N ALA A 92 30.82 -7.15 29.48
CA ALA A 92 30.48 -8.47 28.97
C ALA A 92 30.89 -8.68 27.51
N ALA A 93 30.74 -7.65 26.68
CA ALA A 93 31.20 -7.68 25.28
C ALA A 93 32.73 -7.85 25.18
N ARG A 94 33.50 -7.16 26.04
CA ARG A 94 34.97 -7.33 26.10
C ARG A 94 35.35 -8.73 26.51
N GLU A 95 34.72 -9.25 27.56
CA GLU A 95 34.99 -10.60 28.06
C GLU A 95 34.61 -11.68 27.03
N ALA A 96 33.57 -11.45 26.24
CA ALA A 96 33.15 -12.31 25.13
C ALA A 96 33.96 -12.15 23.83
N GLY A 97 35.03 -11.33 23.86
CA GLY A 97 35.99 -11.18 22.77
C GLY A 97 35.56 -10.28 21.61
N TYR A 98 34.56 -9.40 21.81
CA TYR A 98 34.14 -8.45 20.76
C TYR A 98 35.08 -7.23 20.71
N PRO A 99 35.34 -6.66 19.51
CA PRO A 99 36.18 -5.48 19.34
C PRO A 99 35.50 -4.17 19.78
N GLY A 100 34.16 -4.16 19.89
CA GLY A 100 33.36 -3.04 20.36
C GLY A 100 31.90 -3.43 20.59
N LEU A 101 31.10 -2.48 21.10
CA LEU A 101 29.67 -2.64 21.36
C LEU A 101 28.87 -1.47 20.78
N LEU A 102 27.85 -1.77 19.99
CA LEU A 102 26.87 -0.82 19.48
C LEU A 102 25.70 -0.66 20.45
N ARG A 103 25.38 0.59 20.80
CA ARG A 103 24.32 0.95 21.77
C ARG A 103 22.94 1.02 21.10
N TYR A 104 22.25 -0.10 20.94
CA TYR A 104 20.93 -0.10 20.32
C TYR A 104 19.82 0.15 21.37
N ASP A 105 19.58 1.42 21.68
CA ASP A 105 18.62 1.88 22.70
C ASP A 105 17.23 2.15 22.14
N ASP A 106 17.14 2.76 20.94
CA ASP A 106 15.89 3.02 20.24
C ASP A 106 15.59 1.90 19.24
N LEU A 107 14.95 0.83 19.72
CA LEU A 107 14.59 -0.34 18.91
C LEU A 107 13.51 -0.06 17.85
N SER A 108 12.93 1.15 17.83
CA SER A 108 11.99 1.57 16.79
C SER A 108 12.69 2.03 15.51
N LEU A 109 13.99 2.32 15.57
CA LEU A 109 14.79 2.78 14.43
C LEU A 109 15.64 1.63 13.89
N SER A 110 15.82 1.57 12.57
CA SER A 110 16.72 0.60 11.94
C SER A 110 18.16 1.13 11.95
N ILE A 111 19.12 0.24 12.15
CA ILE A 111 20.55 0.57 12.24
C ILE A 111 21.29 0.10 11.00
N ASP A 112 22.15 0.96 10.47
CA ASP A 112 23.10 0.60 9.43
C ASP A 112 24.32 -0.04 10.11
N LEU A 113 24.35 -1.37 10.17
CA LEU A 113 25.37 -2.09 10.91
C LEU A 113 26.77 -1.96 10.29
N GLU A 114 26.87 -1.82 8.96
CA GLU A 114 28.15 -1.64 8.28
C GLU A 114 28.75 -0.27 8.56
N GLU A 115 27.96 0.80 8.47
CA GLU A 115 28.42 2.15 8.81
C GLU A 115 28.68 2.29 10.32
N SER A 116 27.88 1.62 11.15
CA SER A 116 28.10 1.53 12.60
C SER A 116 29.42 0.84 12.96
N GLU A 117 29.82 -0.21 12.23
CA GLU A 117 31.11 -0.89 12.43
C GLU A 117 32.30 0.06 12.16
N ALA A 118 32.19 0.89 11.12
CA ALA A 118 33.19 1.91 10.83
C ALA A 118 33.26 2.96 11.96
N ALA A 119 32.11 3.41 12.47
CA ALA A 119 32.04 4.37 13.58
C ALA A 119 32.68 3.83 14.88
N VAL A 120 32.56 2.53 15.15
CA VAL A 120 33.25 1.87 16.28
C VAL A 120 34.76 1.96 16.13
N SER A 121 35.26 1.70 14.92
CA SER A 121 36.69 1.75 14.61
C SER A 121 37.28 3.17 14.70
N GLU A 122 36.49 4.19 14.38
CA GLU A 122 36.92 5.60 14.33
C GLU A 122 36.82 6.34 15.67
N SER A 123 35.82 6.05 16.51
CA SER A 123 35.54 6.83 17.72
C SER A 123 36.60 6.68 18.83
N GLY A 124 37.30 5.55 18.87
CA GLY A 124 38.19 5.16 19.98
C GLY A 124 37.47 4.83 21.29
N ALA A 125 36.14 4.95 21.35
CA ALA A 125 35.29 4.49 22.45
C ALA A 125 34.86 3.04 22.21
N TYR A 126 34.68 2.27 23.29
CA TYR A 126 34.29 0.86 23.17
C TYR A 126 32.78 0.65 23.03
N VAL A 127 31.99 1.51 23.68
CA VAL A 127 30.54 1.55 23.51
C VAL A 127 30.23 2.77 22.67
N VAL A 128 29.62 2.55 21.50
CA VAL A 128 29.38 3.58 20.49
C VAL A 128 27.91 3.56 20.10
N ASP A 129 27.34 4.74 19.91
CA ASP A 129 25.97 4.84 19.43
C ASP A 129 25.93 4.41 17.94
N PRO A 130 25.00 3.54 17.54
CA PRO A 130 24.95 3.04 16.17
C PRO A 130 24.64 4.19 15.22
N VAL A 131 25.15 4.05 14.00
CA VAL A 131 24.64 4.81 12.88
C VAL A 131 23.31 4.20 12.51
N PHE A 132 22.24 4.94 12.77
CA PHE A 132 20.93 4.57 12.27
C PHE A 132 20.96 4.64 10.75
N HIS A 133 20.21 3.77 10.05
CA HIS A 133 19.92 4.06 8.65
C HIS A 133 19.45 5.51 8.60
N PRO A 134 20.05 6.37 7.76
CA PRO A 134 19.55 7.71 7.64
C PRO A 134 18.06 7.56 7.30
N ARG A 135 17.17 8.09 8.15
CA ARG A 135 16.00 8.77 7.57
C ARG A 135 16.62 9.66 6.52
N SER A 136 16.36 9.39 5.24
CA SER A 136 16.94 10.14 4.15
C SER A 136 16.99 11.61 4.59
N THR A 137 18.20 12.15 4.72
CA THR A 137 18.36 13.55 5.11
C THR A 137 18.06 14.46 3.91
N GLY A 138 17.70 13.87 2.77
CA GLY A 138 16.93 14.49 1.70
C GLY A 138 15.45 14.07 1.77
N THR A 139 14.60 14.82 1.08
CA THR A 139 13.25 14.35 0.72
C THR A 139 13.36 12.98 0.05
N PRO A 140 12.61 11.94 0.52
CA PRO A 140 12.65 10.62 -0.12
C PRO A 140 12.20 10.76 -1.57
N ASP A 141 12.89 10.10 -2.49
CA ASP A 141 12.51 10.13 -3.90
C ASP A 141 11.28 9.24 -4.07
N VAL A 142 11.31 8.03 -3.52
CA VAL A 142 10.20 7.06 -3.55
C VAL A 142 9.80 6.64 -2.13
N LEU A 143 8.58 7.04 -1.73
CA LEU A 143 7.91 6.54 -0.52
C LEU A 143 6.85 5.52 -0.92
N VAL A 144 6.94 4.32 -0.36
CA VAL A 144 5.92 3.28 -0.51
C VAL A 144 4.99 3.29 0.70
N ALA A 145 3.69 3.43 0.46
CA ALA A 145 2.65 3.30 1.46
C ALA A 145 1.80 2.05 1.22
N ILE A 146 1.61 1.25 2.27
CA ILE A 146 0.85 -0.01 2.21
C ILE A 146 -0.31 0.08 3.21
N PRO A 147 -1.53 0.37 2.76
CA PRO A 147 -2.73 0.22 3.58
C PRO A 147 -2.92 -1.25 3.97
N ALA A 148 -3.06 -1.53 5.26
CA ALA A 148 -3.21 -2.89 5.77
C ALA A 148 -4.37 -2.99 6.77
N TYR A 149 -5.14 -4.07 6.68
CA TYR A 149 -6.16 -4.45 7.66
C TYR A 149 -6.27 -5.97 7.71
N ASN A 150 -5.75 -6.57 8.78
CA ASN A 150 -5.68 -8.02 8.97
C ASN A 150 -4.92 -8.76 7.84
N GLU A 151 -3.73 -8.25 7.51
CA GLU A 151 -2.82 -8.77 6.47
C GLU A 151 -1.58 -9.45 7.08
N GLY A 152 -1.67 -9.96 8.31
CA GLY A 152 -0.50 -10.47 9.04
C GLY A 152 0.21 -11.65 8.36
N ALA A 153 -0.47 -12.36 7.45
CA ALA A 153 0.09 -13.48 6.71
C ALA A 153 0.97 -13.07 5.51
N THR A 154 0.74 -11.88 4.93
CA THR A 154 1.33 -11.45 3.65
C THR A 154 2.18 -10.19 3.78
N ILE A 155 1.90 -9.33 4.78
CA ILE A 155 2.50 -8.01 4.88
C ILE A 155 4.04 -8.04 5.00
N ALA A 156 4.61 -9.08 5.61
CA ALA A 156 6.07 -9.23 5.73
C ALA A 156 6.74 -9.35 4.36
N ASP A 157 6.18 -10.19 3.49
CA ASP A 157 6.73 -10.45 2.16
C ASP A 157 6.60 -9.20 1.29
N VAL A 158 5.42 -8.57 1.30
CA VAL A 158 5.16 -7.32 0.56
C VAL A 158 6.11 -6.20 0.99
N VAL A 159 6.30 -6.01 2.30
CA VAL A 159 7.26 -5.03 2.82
C VAL A 159 8.67 -5.38 2.37
N THR A 160 9.09 -6.63 2.54
CA THR A 160 10.46 -7.07 2.21
C THR A 160 10.79 -6.83 0.73
N GLU A 161 9.89 -7.22 -0.17
CA GLU A 161 10.05 -7.03 -1.62
C GLU A 161 10.02 -5.54 -2.00
N ALA A 162 9.09 -4.76 -1.43
CA ALA A 162 9.00 -3.33 -1.73
C ALA A 162 10.24 -2.53 -1.26
N ARG A 163 10.97 -3.01 -0.24
CA ARG A 163 12.18 -2.33 0.27
C ARG A 163 13.31 -2.30 -0.74
N GLU A 164 13.31 -3.18 -1.73
CA GLU A 164 14.30 -3.16 -2.81
C GLU A 164 14.10 -1.96 -3.77
N HIS A 165 12.97 -1.27 -3.69
CA HIS A 165 12.54 -0.25 -4.64
C HIS A 165 12.08 1.06 -4.00
N ALA A 166 12.26 1.23 -2.69
CA ALA A 166 11.76 2.38 -1.92
C ALA A 166 12.82 2.95 -0.98
N ASP A 167 12.85 4.27 -0.84
CA ASP A 167 13.67 4.94 0.17
C ASP A 167 13.03 4.83 1.57
N GLU A 168 11.70 4.88 1.60
CA GLU A 168 10.91 4.79 2.83
C GLU A 168 9.68 3.91 2.61
N ILE A 169 9.39 3.05 3.59
CA ILE A 169 8.16 2.25 3.62
C ILE A 169 7.34 2.61 4.83
N VAL A 170 6.07 2.93 4.57
CA VAL A 170 5.06 3.20 5.57
C VAL A 170 3.93 2.20 5.42
N VAL A 171 3.69 1.39 6.44
CA VAL A 171 2.47 0.59 6.55
C VAL A 171 1.46 1.41 7.34
N VAL A 172 0.28 1.62 6.77
CA VAL A 172 -0.85 2.26 7.44
C VAL A 172 -1.80 1.17 7.90
N ASP A 173 -1.66 0.79 9.17
CA ASP A 173 -2.53 -0.20 9.80
C ASP A 173 -3.88 0.43 10.15
N ASP A 174 -4.95 -0.08 9.57
CA ASP A 174 -6.31 0.42 9.76
C ASP A 174 -7.01 -0.27 10.94
N GLY A 175 -6.30 -0.44 12.07
CA GLY A 175 -6.81 -1.01 13.30
C GLY A 175 -6.99 -2.53 13.23
N SER A 176 -5.96 -3.24 12.80
CA SER A 176 -5.96 -4.70 12.70
C SER A 176 -6.06 -5.36 14.09
N ASP A 177 -6.62 -6.56 14.13
CA ASP A 177 -6.74 -7.39 15.34
C ASP A 177 -5.90 -8.68 15.30
N ASP A 178 -5.02 -8.79 14.29
CA ASP A 178 -4.06 -9.87 14.09
C ASP A 178 -2.61 -9.39 14.27
N GLY A 179 -1.63 -10.17 13.79
CA GLY A 179 -0.20 -9.83 13.87
C GLY A 179 0.32 -8.89 12.77
N THR A 180 -0.55 -8.13 12.08
CA THR A 180 -0.15 -7.25 10.96
C THR A 180 0.91 -6.25 11.38
N VAL A 181 0.68 -5.54 12.48
CA VAL A 181 1.56 -4.48 12.98
C VAL A 181 2.94 -5.02 13.36
N GLU A 182 2.99 -6.11 14.12
CA GLU A 182 4.24 -6.74 14.56
C GLU A 182 5.04 -7.25 13.37
N THR A 183 4.37 -7.91 12.43
CA THR A 183 4.98 -8.47 11.22
C THR A 183 5.55 -7.37 10.32
N ALA A 184 4.79 -6.29 10.09
CA ALA A 184 5.24 -5.14 9.31
C ALA A 184 6.47 -4.46 9.93
N ARG A 185 6.47 -4.25 11.26
CA ARG A 185 7.62 -3.70 11.99
C ARG A 185 8.84 -4.61 11.92
N ALA A 186 8.64 -5.92 12.05
CA ALA A 186 9.71 -6.90 11.96
C ALA A 186 10.36 -6.88 10.57
N ALA A 187 9.57 -6.72 9.51
CA ALA A 187 10.01 -6.58 8.12
C ALA A 187 10.70 -5.23 7.82
N GLY A 188 10.66 -4.27 8.75
CA GLY A 188 11.40 -3.01 8.66
C GLY A 188 10.59 -1.82 8.13
N ALA A 189 9.26 -1.89 8.12
CA ALA A 189 8.42 -0.74 7.79
C ALA A 189 8.18 0.19 8.99
N THR A 190 8.04 1.49 8.72
CA THR A 190 7.41 2.43 9.65
C THR A 190 5.92 2.11 9.69
N VAL A 191 5.33 1.95 10.87
CA VAL A 191 3.89 1.63 10.99
C VAL A 191 3.13 2.77 11.63
N ILE A 192 2.10 3.27 10.94
CA ILE A 192 1.12 4.22 11.44
C ILE A 192 -0.17 3.45 11.76
N GLU A 193 -0.51 3.38 13.04
CA GLU A 193 -1.68 2.65 13.52
C GLU A 193 -2.89 3.58 13.67
N HIS A 194 -4.05 3.14 13.20
CA HIS A 194 -5.33 3.75 13.52
C HIS A 194 -5.96 3.08 14.73
N ASP A 195 -6.49 3.88 15.67
CA ASP A 195 -7.20 3.37 16.87
C ASP A 195 -8.41 2.46 16.56
N ARG A 196 -8.92 2.52 15.33
CA ARG A 196 -10.05 1.75 14.82
C ARG A 196 -9.99 1.73 13.30
N ASN A 197 -10.64 0.74 12.69
CA ASN A 197 -10.87 0.72 11.25
C ASN A 197 -11.61 1.98 10.77
N ARG A 198 -10.94 2.76 9.92
CA ARG A 198 -11.44 3.98 9.27
C ARG A 198 -11.83 3.69 7.81
N GLY A 199 -11.50 2.52 7.28
CA GLY A 199 -11.67 2.11 5.91
C GLY A 199 -10.47 2.45 5.04
N TYR A 200 -10.39 1.82 3.86
CA TYR A 200 -9.29 1.98 2.90
C TYR A 200 -9.01 3.45 2.55
N GLY A 201 -10.04 4.27 2.32
CA GLY A 201 -9.87 5.70 2.08
C GLY A 201 -9.29 6.45 3.28
N GLY A 202 -9.61 6.03 4.49
CA GLY A 202 -9.01 6.56 5.72
C GLY A 202 -7.51 6.27 5.78
N ALA A 203 -7.09 5.05 5.41
CA ALA A 203 -5.68 4.68 5.30
C ALA A 203 -4.96 5.46 4.20
N LEU A 204 -5.59 5.63 3.02
CA LEU A 204 -5.04 6.43 1.93
C LEU A 204 -4.82 7.90 2.32
N LYS A 205 -5.75 8.52 3.06
CA LYS A 205 -5.57 9.89 3.56
C LYS A 205 -4.35 10.01 4.45
N THR A 206 -4.16 9.06 5.36
CA THR A 206 -2.97 8.99 6.21
C THR A 206 -1.70 8.81 5.38
N ALA A 207 -1.74 7.98 4.34
CA ALA A 207 -0.61 7.82 3.40
C ALA A 207 -0.28 9.12 2.66
N PHE A 208 -1.27 9.85 2.14
CA PHE A 208 -1.03 11.14 1.48
C PHE A 208 -0.46 12.20 2.43
N ALA A 209 -1.04 12.33 3.62
CA ALA A 209 -0.55 13.24 4.64
C ALA A 209 0.88 12.90 5.05
N GLU A 210 1.21 11.61 5.12
CA GLU A 210 2.54 11.20 5.50
C GLU A 210 3.59 11.42 4.40
N ALA A 211 3.24 11.12 3.16
CA ALA A 211 4.07 11.43 2.01
C ALA A 211 4.31 12.93 1.86
N GLU A 212 3.30 13.76 2.11
CA GLU A 212 3.42 15.21 2.15
C GLU A 212 4.38 15.65 3.25
N ARG A 213 4.24 15.12 4.47
CA ARG A 213 5.09 15.44 5.64
C ARG A 213 6.55 15.03 5.41
N ALA A 214 6.77 13.85 4.82
CA ALA A 214 8.10 13.37 4.44
C ALA A 214 8.67 14.19 3.26
N GLY A 215 7.79 14.83 2.49
CA GLY A 215 8.14 15.58 1.30
C GLY A 215 8.57 14.68 0.16
N ALA A 216 7.91 13.53 -0.01
CA ALA A 216 8.22 12.57 -1.06
C ALA A 216 8.02 13.16 -2.47
N GLU A 217 8.90 12.83 -3.41
CA GLU A 217 8.70 13.17 -4.83
C GLU A 217 7.70 12.21 -5.50
N HIS A 218 7.80 10.93 -5.14
CA HIS A 218 6.92 9.86 -5.60
C HIS A 218 6.30 9.13 -4.40
N LEU A 219 4.98 9.06 -4.36
CA LEU A 219 4.24 8.20 -3.44
C LEU A 219 3.71 7.01 -4.23
N VAL A 220 4.16 5.82 -3.87
CA VAL A 220 3.64 4.57 -4.38
C VAL A 220 2.66 4.01 -3.36
N VAL A 221 1.46 3.64 -3.78
CA VAL A 221 0.50 2.91 -2.97
C VAL A 221 0.34 1.52 -3.57
N LEU A 222 0.44 0.47 -2.76
CA LEU A 222 0.08 -0.90 -3.11
C LEU A 222 -0.64 -1.60 -1.95
N ASP A 223 -1.45 -2.60 -2.26
CA ASP A 223 -2.23 -3.34 -1.27
C ASP A 223 -1.35 -4.38 -0.54
N GLY A 224 -1.63 -4.62 0.75
CA GLY A 224 -0.85 -5.55 1.60
C GLY A 224 -1.14 -7.05 1.40
N ASP A 225 -2.02 -7.40 0.47
CA ASP A 225 -2.52 -8.78 0.26
C ASP A 225 -1.61 -9.64 -0.65
N GLY A 226 -0.50 -9.09 -1.13
CA GLY A 226 0.47 -9.78 -1.99
C GLY A 226 -0.03 -10.09 -3.41
N GLN A 227 -1.15 -9.51 -3.85
CA GLN A 227 -1.64 -9.73 -5.22
C GLN A 227 -0.87 -8.93 -6.26
N HIS A 228 -0.23 -7.84 -5.84
CA HIS A 228 0.62 -6.98 -6.66
C HIS A 228 2.09 -7.33 -6.45
N ASP A 229 2.87 -7.35 -7.54
CA ASP A 229 4.32 -7.56 -7.50
C ASP A 229 5.02 -6.22 -7.22
N PRO A 230 5.67 -6.03 -6.05
CA PRO A 230 6.41 -4.80 -5.76
C PRO A 230 7.57 -4.56 -6.74
N GLY A 231 8.04 -5.58 -7.47
CA GLY A 231 9.01 -5.45 -8.54
C GLY A 231 8.57 -4.55 -9.71
N ASP A 232 7.28 -4.27 -9.83
CA ASP A 232 6.74 -3.33 -10.83
C ASP A 232 6.97 -1.84 -10.43
N ILE A 233 7.36 -1.54 -9.18
CA ILE A 233 7.53 -0.17 -8.67
C ILE A 233 8.46 0.68 -9.57
N PRO A 234 9.69 0.25 -9.91
CA PRO A 234 10.60 1.06 -10.72
C PRO A 234 10.01 1.42 -12.08
N GLN A 235 9.31 0.47 -12.72
CA GLN A 235 8.66 0.71 -14.02
C GLN A 235 7.59 1.81 -13.94
N PHE A 236 6.85 1.87 -12.83
CA PHE A 236 5.77 2.85 -12.67
C PHE A 236 6.33 4.25 -12.37
N VAL A 237 7.39 4.33 -11.56
CA VAL A 237 8.11 5.57 -11.29
C VAL A 237 8.77 6.10 -12.58
N ASP A 238 9.48 5.26 -13.31
CA ASP A 238 10.09 5.60 -14.61
C ASP A 238 9.04 6.11 -15.63
N GLN A 239 7.87 5.47 -15.66
CA GLN A 239 6.75 5.92 -16.50
C GLN A 239 6.26 7.30 -16.05
N GLN A 240 6.15 7.54 -14.74
CA GLN A 240 5.70 8.81 -14.19
C GLN A 240 6.65 9.94 -14.58
N GLU A 241 7.96 9.75 -14.39
CA GLU A 241 8.99 10.72 -14.73
C GLU A 241 9.03 11.01 -16.23
N SER A 242 9.08 9.96 -17.05
CA SER A 242 9.24 10.10 -18.51
C SER A 242 8.04 10.75 -19.19
N THR A 243 6.85 10.61 -18.62
CA THR A 243 5.61 11.20 -19.13
C THR A 243 5.17 12.45 -18.38
N GLU A 244 5.89 12.84 -17.33
CA GLU A 244 5.47 13.90 -16.40
C GLU A 244 4.02 13.68 -15.92
N ALA A 245 3.64 12.42 -15.67
CA ALA A 245 2.30 12.09 -15.21
C ALA A 245 2.13 12.52 -13.74
N ASP A 246 0.95 13.01 -13.39
CA ASP A 246 0.63 13.28 -11.99
C ASP A 246 0.25 11.99 -11.27
N ILE A 247 -0.42 11.06 -11.97
CA ILE A 247 -0.83 9.76 -11.45
C ILE A 247 -0.50 8.66 -12.47
N VAL A 248 0.13 7.58 -12.01
CA VAL A 248 0.29 6.32 -12.79
C VAL A 248 -0.52 5.23 -12.13
N ILE A 249 -1.27 4.46 -12.93
CA ILE A 249 -2.13 3.37 -12.44
C ILE A 249 -1.67 2.04 -13.02
N GLY A 250 -1.44 1.05 -12.15
CA GLY A 250 -1.24 -0.34 -12.56
C GLY A 250 -2.54 -0.93 -13.08
N SER A 251 -2.62 -1.20 -14.38
CA SER A 251 -3.83 -1.60 -15.09
C SER A 251 -3.82 -3.09 -15.40
N ARG A 252 -4.83 -3.83 -14.91
CA ARG A 252 -5.12 -5.23 -15.29
C ARG A 252 -5.52 -5.41 -16.75
N PHE A 253 -5.73 -4.30 -17.45
CA PHE A 253 -6.16 -4.26 -18.85
C PHE A 253 -5.15 -3.52 -19.75
N GLY A 254 -3.95 -3.26 -19.21
CA GLY A 254 -2.84 -2.65 -19.93
C GLY A 254 -2.19 -3.61 -20.94
N PRO A 255 -1.42 -3.09 -21.90
CA PRO A 255 -0.57 -3.93 -22.75
C PRO A 255 0.43 -4.71 -21.89
N GLY A 256 0.59 -6.02 -22.11
CA GLY A 256 1.52 -6.86 -21.36
C GLY A 256 0.96 -7.49 -20.08
N SER A 257 -0.26 -7.16 -19.65
CA SER A 257 -0.87 -7.76 -18.45
C SER A 257 -1.31 -9.21 -18.69
N GLU A 258 -0.89 -10.15 -17.82
CA GLU A 258 -1.33 -11.55 -17.85
C GLU A 258 -2.37 -11.85 -16.76
N THR A 259 -3.56 -11.26 -16.84
CA THR A 259 -4.56 -11.39 -15.76
C THR A 259 -5.59 -12.52 -16.00
N GLN A 260 -5.54 -13.58 -15.19
CA GLN A 260 -6.52 -14.69 -15.20
C GLN A 260 -7.81 -14.36 -14.42
N LEU A 261 -8.53 -13.32 -14.84
CA LEU A 261 -9.80 -12.93 -14.22
C LEU A 261 -10.96 -13.89 -14.55
N PRO A 262 -11.76 -14.34 -13.55
CA PRO A 262 -13.05 -14.98 -13.81
C PRO A 262 -13.97 -14.09 -14.66
N ARG A 263 -14.69 -14.70 -15.61
CA ARG A 263 -15.48 -13.95 -16.63
C ARG A 263 -16.49 -12.99 -16.01
N TYR A 264 -17.14 -13.36 -14.90
CA TYR A 264 -18.12 -12.50 -14.22
C TYR A 264 -17.48 -11.26 -13.59
N ARG A 265 -16.31 -11.41 -12.95
CA ARG A 265 -15.54 -10.31 -12.34
C ARG A 265 -15.06 -9.33 -13.41
N ARG A 266 -14.63 -9.85 -14.58
CA ARG A 266 -14.27 -9.03 -15.74
C ARG A 266 -15.42 -8.18 -16.26
N VAL A 267 -16.64 -8.71 -16.29
CA VAL A 267 -17.83 -7.95 -16.71
C VAL A 267 -18.17 -6.87 -15.67
N GLY A 268 -18.12 -7.20 -14.39
CA GLY A 268 -18.33 -6.24 -13.29
C GLY A 268 -17.34 -5.08 -13.33
N LEU A 269 -16.04 -5.37 -13.42
CA LEU A 269 -14.99 -4.34 -13.52
C LEU A 269 -15.15 -3.45 -14.76
N ARG A 270 -15.49 -4.04 -15.92
CA ARG A 270 -15.78 -3.24 -17.13
C ARG A 270 -16.96 -2.30 -16.93
N LEU A 271 -18.03 -2.75 -16.27
CA LEU A 271 -19.19 -1.92 -15.97
C LEU A 271 -18.80 -0.77 -15.05
N VAL A 272 -18.09 -1.06 -13.97
CA VAL A 272 -17.57 -0.05 -13.03
C VAL A 272 -16.69 0.97 -13.76
N ASN A 273 -15.70 0.52 -14.54
CA ASN A 273 -14.83 1.41 -15.30
C ASN A 273 -15.60 2.29 -16.28
N VAL A 274 -16.62 1.75 -16.98
CA VAL A 274 -17.47 2.56 -17.87
C VAL A 274 -18.24 3.61 -17.09
N LEU A 275 -18.86 3.23 -15.97
CA LEU A 275 -19.66 4.15 -15.15
C LEU A 275 -18.80 5.22 -14.49
N THR A 276 -17.60 4.88 -14.00
CA THR A 276 -16.66 5.84 -13.42
C THR A 276 -16.13 6.82 -14.48
N ASN A 277 -15.73 6.35 -15.66
CA ASN A 277 -15.34 7.27 -16.73
C ASN A 277 -16.51 8.16 -17.16
N LEU A 278 -17.74 7.64 -17.12
CA LEU A 278 -18.94 8.42 -17.39
C LEU A 278 -19.19 9.49 -16.33
N SER A 279 -18.99 9.20 -15.03
CA SER A 279 -19.12 10.18 -13.95
C SER A 279 -18.06 11.27 -14.01
N LEU A 280 -16.90 10.97 -14.61
CA LEU A 280 -15.85 11.97 -14.87
C LEU A 280 -16.09 12.77 -16.17
N GLY A 281 -17.21 12.55 -16.87
CA GLY A 281 -17.47 13.19 -18.17
C GLY A 281 -16.58 12.69 -19.32
N VAL A 282 -15.83 11.61 -19.09
CA VAL A 282 -14.87 11.05 -20.06
C VAL A 282 -15.58 10.11 -21.02
N VAL A 283 -16.04 10.68 -22.14
CA VAL A 283 -16.75 9.93 -23.19
C VAL A 283 -15.79 9.33 -24.22
N ARG A 284 -14.69 10.03 -24.52
CA ARG A 284 -13.74 9.64 -25.58
C ARG A 284 -12.90 8.46 -25.15
N LYS A 285 -12.85 7.43 -25.99
CA LYS A 285 -12.16 6.16 -25.70
C LYS A 285 -10.66 6.31 -25.40
N GLY A 286 -10.01 7.34 -25.95
CA GLY A 286 -8.57 7.59 -25.76
C GLY A 286 -8.19 8.28 -24.45
N SER A 287 -9.16 8.81 -23.69
CA SER A 287 -8.91 9.46 -22.40
C SER A 287 -9.46 8.62 -21.23
N ARG A 288 -9.97 7.41 -21.52
CA ARG A 288 -10.57 6.55 -20.51
C ARG A 288 -9.50 5.83 -19.71
N ILE A 289 -9.65 5.86 -18.40
CA ILE A 289 -8.90 5.04 -17.47
C ILE A 289 -9.46 3.61 -17.57
N LYS A 290 -8.65 2.65 -18.00
CA LYS A 290 -9.08 1.27 -18.21
C LYS A 290 -9.26 0.52 -16.91
N ASP A 291 -8.54 0.88 -15.85
CA ASP A 291 -8.63 0.24 -14.53
C ASP A 291 -8.80 1.24 -13.37
N THR A 292 -10.04 1.65 -13.12
CA THR A 292 -10.34 2.68 -12.09
C THR A 292 -10.27 2.16 -10.65
N GLN A 293 -10.15 0.85 -10.47
CA GLN A 293 -10.23 0.17 -9.18
C GLN A 293 -8.93 -0.58 -8.85
N SER A 294 -7.81 -0.20 -9.45
CA SER A 294 -6.51 -0.74 -9.07
C SER A 294 -6.00 -0.03 -7.81
N GLY A 295 -5.48 -0.81 -6.86
CA GLY A 295 -4.83 -0.32 -5.64
C GLY A 295 -3.39 0.11 -5.88
N PHE A 296 -2.72 -0.45 -6.89
CA PHE A 296 -1.35 -0.10 -7.24
C PHE A 296 -1.28 1.20 -8.07
N ARG A 297 -0.84 2.29 -7.43
CA ARG A 297 -0.76 3.63 -8.04
C ARG A 297 0.49 4.38 -7.60
N VAL A 298 0.96 5.28 -8.46
CA VAL A 298 2.03 6.24 -8.14
C VAL A 298 1.52 7.66 -8.30
N TYR A 299 1.89 8.53 -7.36
CA TYR A 299 1.47 9.93 -7.26
C TYR A 299 2.71 10.82 -7.19
N ASN A 300 2.76 11.87 -8.01
CA ASN A 300 3.86 12.85 -7.96
C ASN A 300 3.66 13.84 -6.79
N ARG A 301 4.70 14.62 -6.48
CA ARG A 301 4.66 15.65 -5.44
C ARG A 301 3.45 16.59 -5.51
N ARG A 302 3.06 17.03 -6.71
CA ARG A 302 1.91 17.93 -6.88
C ARG A 302 0.61 17.26 -6.45
N SER A 303 0.37 16.03 -6.89
CA SER A 303 -0.84 15.28 -6.56
C SER A 303 -0.86 14.88 -5.08
N ILE A 304 0.29 14.50 -4.49
CA ILE A 304 0.43 14.20 -3.06
C ILE A 304 -0.09 15.37 -2.21
N VAL A 305 0.48 16.58 -2.40
CA VAL A 305 0.11 17.77 -1.63
C VAL A 305 -1.39 18.07 -1.78
N SER A 306 -1.89 18.06 -3.01
CA SER A 306 -3.30 18.37 -3.25
C SER A 306 -4.29 17.35 -2.67
N LEU A 307 -3.91 16.07 -2.62
CA LEU A 307 -4.75 14.99 -2.10
C LEU A 307 -4.71 14.94 -0.58
N ALA A 308 -3.57 15.29 0.03
CA ALA A 308 -3.44 15.44 1.48
C ALA A 308 -4.34 16.57 2.03
N GLU A 309 -4.53 17.64 1.27
CA GLU A 309 -5.40 18.77 1.63
C GLU A 309 -6.90 18.55 1.30
N ASP A 310 -7.27 17.46 0.61
CA ASP A 310 -8.65 17.24 0.14
C ASP A 310 -9.51 16.44 1.14
N ASP A 311 -10.24 17.18 1.97
CA ASP A 311 -11.21 16.61 2.91
C ASP A 311 -12.41 15.89 2.25
N SER A 312 -12.65 16.11 0.95
CA SER A 312 -13.80 15.54 0.22
C SER A 312 -13.63 14.05 -0.11
N ILE A 313 -12.41 13.52 -0.06
CA ILE A 313 -12.14 12.10 -0.27
C ILE A 313 -12.87 11.29 0.82
N GLY A 314 -13.64 10.27 0.47
CA GLY A 314 -14.30 9.40 1.45
C GLY A 314 -13.32 8.52 2.23
N ASN A 315 -13.74 7.99 3.38
CA ASN A 315 -12.88 7.07 4.15
C ASN A 315 -13.05 5.60 3.71
N GLU A 316 -14.07 5.28 2.91
CA GLU A 316 -14.36 3.91 2.46
C GLU A 316 -13.71 3.61 1.10
N MET A 317 -14.01 2.43 0.52
CA MET A 317 -13.52 1.99 -0.80
C MET A 317 -13.87 2.95 -1.97
N GLY A 318 -14.79 3.91 -1.75
CA GLY A 318 -15.10 4.96 -2.71
C GLY A 318 -13.93 5.92 -2.99
N ALA A 319 -12.94 5.99 -2.09
CA ALA A 319 -11.79 6.88 -2.19
C ALA A 319 -11.03 6.74 -3.52
N SER A 320 -10.93 5.53 -4.06
CA SER A 320 -10.30 5.28 -5.36
C SER A 320 -10.98 6.03 -6.51
N THR A 321 -12.30 6.25 -6.41
CA THR A 321 -13.08 7.05 -7.36
C THR A 321 -12.98 8.55 -7.05
N ASP A 322 -13.01 8.92 -5.78
CA ASP A 322 -12.87 10.32 -5.35
C ASP A 322 -11.53 10.90 -5.78
N ILE A 323 -10.44 10.13 -5.70
CA ILE A 323 -9.10 10.50 -6.20
C ILE A 323 -9.14 10.77 -7.70
N LEU A 324 -9.87 9.98 -8.49
CA LEU A 324 -9.99 10.22 -9.94
C LEU A 324 -10.83 11.47 -10.24
N TYR A 325 -11.83 11.77 -9.42
CA TYR A 325 -12.60 13.00 -9.52
C TYR A 325 -11.74 14.22 -9.18
N HIS A 326 -10.97 14.13 -8.09
CA HIS A 326 -9.97 15.13 -7.71
C HIS A 326 -8.98 15.38 -8.86
N ALA A 327 -8.44 14.30 -9.44
CA ALA A 327 -7.50 14.36 -10.55
C ALA A 327 -8.11 15.03 -11.78
N HIS A 328 -9.36 14.69 -12.13
CA HIS A 328 -10.07 15.34 -13.23
C HIS A 328 -10.29 16.84 -12.98
N ARG A 329 -10.69 17.22 -11.76
CA ARG A 329 -10.92 18.62 -11.36
C ARG A 329 -9.65 19.47 -11.42
N HIS A 330 -8.50 18.90 -11.08
CA HIS A 330 -7.21 19.58 -11.08
C HIS A 330 -6.43 19.43 -12.40
N GLY A 331 -7.00 18.73 -13.39
CA GLY A 331 -6.42 18.55 -14.72
C GLY A 331 -5.16 17.69 -14.73
N TYR A 332 -5.12 16.66 -13.89
CA TYR A 332 -3.97 15.76 -13.76
C TYR A 332 -3.78 14.87 -14.99
N ARG A 333 -2.52 14.67 -15.36
CA ARG A 333 -2.13 13.67 -16.36
C ARG A 333 -2.12 12.30 -15.70
N ILE A 334 -2.93 11.39 -16.22
CA ILE A 334 -3.04 10.01 -15.74
C ILE A 334 -2.54 9.07 -16.82
N GLU A 335 -1.57 8.22 -16.47
CA GLU A 335 -1.03 7.16 -17.33
C GLU A 335 -1.35 5.78 -16.76
N GLU A 336 -1.38 4.76 -17.62
CA GLU A 336 -1.65 3.38 -17.23
C GLU A 336 -0.52 2.45 -17.68
N VAL A 337 0.05 1.69 -16.73
CA VAL A 337 1.06 0.67 -16.97
C VAL A 337 0.41 -0.71 -16.82
N GLY A 338 0.70 -1.66 -17.70
CA GLY A 338 0.18 -3.03 -17.55
C GLY A 338 0.84 -3.72 -16.36
N THR A 339 0.05 -4.33 -15.47
CA THR A 339 0.55 -5.13 -14.33
C THR A 339 -0.17 -6.47 -14.26
N THR A 340 0.51 -7.45 -13.68
CA THR A 340 -0.04 -8.79 -13.46
C THR A 340 -0.49 -8.90 -12.01
N ILE A 341 -1.75 -9.33 -11.82
CA ILE A 341 -2.29 -9.55 -10.49
C ILE A 341 -2.39 -11.04 -10.24
N ASN A 342 -1.73 -11.52 -9.19
CA ASN A 342 -1.79 -12.90 -8.77
C ASN A 342 -3.02 -13.11 -7.88
N TYR A 343 -3.91 -14.03 -8.26
CA TYR A 343 -5.13 -14.35 -7.49
C TYR A 343 -5.02 -15.68 -6.73
N ASP A 344 -3.87 -16.36 -6.78
CA ASP A 344 -3.61 -17.64 -6.10
C ASP A 344 -3.02 -17.44 -4.68
N VAL A 345 -3.16 -16.25 -4.11
CA VAL A 345 -2.72 -15.97 -2.73
C VAL A 345 -3.72 -16.60 -1.74
N ALA A 346 -3.20 -17.35 -0.77
CA ALA A 346 -4.00 -18.00 0.26
C ALA A 346 -4.73 -16.96 1.12
N ASP A 347 -6.01 -17.21 1.41
CA ASP A 347 -6.83 -16.40 2.32
C ASP A 347 -7.03 -14.92 1.96
N ALA A 348 -7.23 -14.59 0.67
CA ALA A 348 -7.80 -13.29 0.26
C ALA A 348 -9.27 -13.17 0.73
N ASN A 349 -9.46 -12.96 2.03
CA ASN A 349 -10.75 -12.73 2.67
C ASN A 349 -11.17 -11.27 2.47
N THR A 350 -11.76 -10.95 1.33
CA THR A 350 -12.49 -9.69 1.18
C THR A 350 -13.96 -9.98 0.88
N GLN A 351 -14.79 -9.50 1.80
CA GLN A 351 -16.26 -9.47 1.84
C GLN A 351 -17.03 -9.87 0.57
N ASN A 352 -18.14 -10.62 0.77
CA ASN A 352 -19.04 -11.14 -0.26
C ASN A 352 -19.07 -10.33 -1.58
N PRO A 353 -18.28 -10.75 -2.61
CA PRO A 353 -17.87 -9.91 -3.74
C PRO A 353 -19.03 -9.32 -4.55
N VAL A 354 -20.18 -9.98 -4.53
CA VAL A 354 -21.37 -9.56 -5.26
C VAL A 354 -22.08 -8.40 -4.54
N SER A 355 -22.23 -8.49 -3.22
CA SER A 355 -22.87 -7.43 -2.43
C SER A 355 -22.05 -6.13 -2.46
N HIS A 356 -20.73 -6.28 -2.42
CA HIS A 356 -19.79 -5.18 -2.50
C HIS A 356 -19.80 -4.52 -3.90
N GLY A 357 -19.76 -5.32 -4.96
CA GLY A 357 -19.85 -4.82 -6.34
C GLY A 357 -21.16 -4.05 -6.61
N LEU A 358 -22.29 -4.49 -6.03
CA LEU A 358 -23.57 -3.77 -6.12
C LEU A 358 -23.53 -2.43 -5.38
N HIS A 359 -22.86 -2.35 -4.23
CA HIS A 359 -22.69 -1.10 -3.49
C HIS A 359 -21.89 -0.07 -4.29
N ILE A 360 -20.75 -0.48 -4.86
CA ILE A 360 -19.91 0.38 -5.72
C ILE A 360 -20.73 0.88 -6.93
N VAL A 361 -21.42 -0.01 -7.63
CA VAL A 361 -22.24 0.36 -8.80
C VAL A 361 -23.36 1.32 -8.40
N SER A 362 -24.02 1.11 -7.26
CA SER A 362 -25.07 2.01 -6.79
C SER A 362 -24.54 3.40 -6.45
N ASN A 363 -23.37 3.48 -5.82
CA ASN A 363 -22.73 4.77 -5.49
C ASN A 363 -22.31 5.51 -6.76
N ILE A 364 -21.65 4.84 -7.70
CA ILE A 364 -21.26 5.46 -8.98
C ILE A 364 -22.50 5.90 -9.76
N LEU A 365 -23.56 5.08 -9.83
CA LEU A 365 -24.81 5.47 -10.50
C LEU A 365 -25.43 6.74 -9.90
N ARG A 366 -25.47 6.85 -8.57
CA ARG A 366 -25.94 8.06 -7.89
C ARG A 366 -25.06 9.27 -8.20
N THR A 367 -23.75 9.08 -8.30
CA THR A 367 -22.81 10.15 -8.68
C THR A 367 -23.02 10.59 -10.13
N VAL A 368 -23.11 9.64 -11.09
CA VAL A 368 -23.39 9.95 -12.50
C VAL A 368 -24.75 10.65 -12.64
N GLU A 369 -25.77 10.18 -11.91
CA GLU A 369 -27.11 10.79 -11.93
C GLU A 369 -27.09 12.23 -11.42
N ARG A 370 -26.25 12.54 -10.42
CA ARG A 370 -26.09 13.89 -9.88
C ARG A 370 -25.29 14.79 -10.81
N GLU A 371 -24.08 14.38 -11.19
CA GLU A 371 -23.11 15.22 -11.90
C GLU A 371 -23.39 15.33 -13.41
N HIS A 372 -23.92 14.26 -14.01
CA HIS A 372 -24.13 14.16 -15.47
C HIS A 372 -25.51 13.57 -15.84
N PRO A 373 -26.62 14.12 -15.32
CA PRO A 373 -27.97 13.58 -15.54
C PRO A 373 -28.39 13.54 -17.02
N VAL A 374 -27.96 14.52 -17.82
CA VAL A 374 -28.24 14.54 -19.27
C VAL A 374 -27.57 13.36 -19.98
N MET A 375 -26.39 12.95 -19.53
CA MET A 375 -25.67 11.85 -20.17
C MET A 375 -26.26 10.49 -19.80
N LEU A 376 -26.73 10.33 -18.56
CA LEU A 376 -27.32 9.09 -18.06
C LEU A 376 -28.78 8.88 -18.49
N LEU A 377 -29.61 9.93 -18.42
CA LEU A 377 -31.06 9.85 -18.69
C LEU A 377 -31.42 10.56 -20.00
N GLY A 378 -30.80 11.72 -20.26
CA GLY A 378 -31.06 12.55 -21.43
C GLY A 378 -30.81 11.84 -22.77
N ILE A 379 -29.54 11.47 -23.04
CA ILE A 379 -29.13 10.86 -24.31
C ILE A 379 -29.84 9.52 -24.54
N PRO A 380 -29.88 8.57 -23.58
CA PRO A 380 -30.63 7.33 -23.76
C PRO A 380 -32.14 7.58 -23.96
N GLY A 381 -32.70 8.59 -23.30
CA GLY A 381 -34.08 9.02 -23.49
C GLY A 381 -34.36 9.50 -24.92
N VAL A 382 -33.49 10.35 -25.48
CA VAL A 382 -33.59 10.79 -26.88
C VAL A 382 -33.46 9.61 -27.85
N LEU A 383 -32.50 8.70 -27.63
CA LEU A 383 -32.34 7.50 -28.46
C LEU A 383 -33.57 6.58 -28.40
N SER A 384 -34.10 6.32 -27.20
CA SER A 384 -35.35 5.58 -27.01
C SER A 384 -36.51 6.24 -27.76
N THR A 385 -36.58 7.56 -27.73
CA THR A 385 -37.60 8.33 -28.46
C THR A 385 -37.47 8.12 -29.97
N LEU A 386 -36.24 8.18 -30.51
CA LEU A 386 -35.98 7.93 -31.93
C LEU A 386 -36.34 6.49 -32.34
N VAL A 387 -36.05 5.50 -31.49
CA VAL A 387 -36.47 4.11 -31.71
C VAL A 387 -38.00 4.00 -31.73
N GLY A 388 -38.69 4.65 -30.79
CA GLY A 388 -40.14 4.72 -30.74
C GLY A 388 -40.74 5.35 -32.01
N LEU A 389 -40.17 6.46 -32.48
CA LEU A 389 -40.56 7.10 -33.74
C LEU A 389 -40.32 6.20 -34.96
N GLY A 390 -39.23 5.42 -34.96
CA GLY A 390 -38.94 4.43 -36.00
C GLY A 390 -40.02 3.34 -36.08
N PHE A 391 -40.43 2.78 -34.95
CA PHE A 391 -41.56 1.85 -34.89
C PHE A 391 -42.89 2.51 -35.27
N GLY A 392 -43.06 3.80 -34.97
CA GLY A 392 -44.25 4.57 -35.35
C GLY A 392 -44.33 4.74 -36.87
N TYR A 393 -43.22 5.09 -37.50
CA TYR A 393 -43.09 5.13 -38.96
C TYR A 393 -43.37 3.76 -39.59
N ALA A 394 -42.79 2.68 -39.03
CA ALA A 394 -43.05 1.32 -39.49
C ALA A 394 -44.54 0.94 -39.38
N THR A 395 -45.19 1.32 -38.29
CA THR A 395 -46.63 1.11 -38.07
C THR A 395 -47.46 1.82 -39.15
N PHE A 396 -47.17 3.10 -39.38
CA PHE A 396 -47.89 3.92 -40.36
C PHE A 396 -47.68 3.43 -41.79
N SER A 397 -46.43 3.09 -42.15
CA SER A 397 -46.09 2.56 -43.47
C SER A 397 -46.79 1.22 -43.76
N ASN A 398 -46.84 0.31 -42.78
CA ASN A 398 -47.57 -0.95 -42.93
C ASN A 398 -49.08 -0.72 -43.12
N TYR A 399 -49.66 0.22 -42.36
CA TYR A 399 -51.07 0.57 -42.52
C TYR A 399 -51.39 1.09 -43.93
N LEU A 400 -50.55 1.97 -44.49
CA LEU A 400 -50.75 2.48 -45.85
C LEU A 400 -50.61 1.41 -46.93
N ASN A 401 -49.69 0.47 -46.76
CA ASN A 401 -49.42 -0.56 -47.77
C ASN A 401 -50.38 -1.76 -47.71
N SER A 402 -50.79 -2.17 -46.51
CA SER A 402 -51.58 -3.38 -46.30
C SER A 402 -53.03 -3.12 -45.91
N GLY A 403 -53.38 -1.88 -45.52
CA GLY A 403 -54.70 -1.51 -44.99
C GLY A 403 -54.99 -2.06 -43.59
N SER A 404 -54.11 -2.89 -43.04
CA SER A 404 -54.21 -3.47 -41.69
C SER A 404 -53.35 -2.70 -40.70
N PHE A 405 -53.90 -2.44 -39.51
CA PHE A 405 -53.19 -1.69 -38.48
C PHE A 405 -52.37 -2.63 -37.58
N PRO A 406 -51.02 -2.56 -37.60
CA PRO A 406 -50.19 -3.48 -36.81
C PRO A 406 -50.12 -3.01 -35.35
N LEU A 407 -51.13 -3.39 -34.54
CA LEU A 407 -51.27 -2.98 -33.15
C LEU A 407 -50.02 -3.21 -32.30
N GLY A 408 -49.32 -4.34 -32.48
CA GLY A 408 -48.10 -4.64 -31.73
C GLY A 408 -46.98 -3.61 -31.94
N LEU A 409 -46.75 -3.18 -33.19
CA LEU A 409 -45.74 -2.16 -33.51
C LEU A 409 -46.17 -0.79 -32.97
N ALA A 410 -47.46 -0.48 -33.01
CA ALA A 410 -48.01 0.76 -32.47
C ALA A 410 -47.77 0.86 -30.95
N VAL A 411 -48.03 -0.22 -30.21
CA VAL A 411 -47.82 -0.27 -28.75
C VAL A 411 -46.34 -0.12 -28.41
N VAL A 412 -45.45 -0.83 -29.12
CA VAL A 412 -43.99 -0.71 -28.93
C VAL A 412 -43.51 0.71 -29.23
N SER A 413 -44.01 1.32 -30.32
CA SER A 413 -43.71 2.71 -30.67
C SER A 413 -44.05 3.68 -29.55
N VAL A 414 -45.29 3.63 -29.06
CA VAL A 414 -45.76 4.53 -27.99
C VAL A 414 -44.97 4.30 -26.70
N PHE A 415 -44.68 3.05 -26.33
CA PHE A 415 -43.90 2.73 -25.14
C PHE A 415 -42.50 3.36 -25.19
N PHE A 416 -41.73 3.09 -26.25
CA PHE A 416 -40.37 3.63 -26.39
C PHE A 416 -40.34 5.15 -26.54
N ALA A 417 -41.32 5.73 -27.26
CA ALA A 417 -41.44 7.17 -27.41
C ALA A 417 -41.75 7.87 -26.07
N LEU A 418 -42.73 7.37 -25.32
CA LEU A 418 -43.14 7.97 -24.05
C LEU A 418 -42.06 7.79 -22.99
N ALA A 419 -41.51 6.59 -22.84
CA ALA A 419 -40.42 6.32 -21.90
C ALA A 419 -39.18 7.18 -22.22
N GLY A 420 -38.85 7.31 -23.51
CA GLY A 420 -37.73 8.12 -23.97
C GLY A 420 -37.91 9.61 -23.67
N ILE A 421 -39.08 10.16 -23.97
CA ILE A 421 -39.41 11.57 -23.70
C ILE A 421 -39.33 11.85 -22.20
N LEU A 422 -39.94 11.00 -21.37
CA LEU A 422 -39.91 11.16 -19.92
C LEU A 422 -38.48 11.13 -19.37
N ALA A 423 -37.65 10.16 -19.79
CA ALA A 423 -36.25 10.10 -19.40
C ALA A 423 -35.46 11.34 -19.85
N ALA A 424 -35.70 11.82 -21.07
CA ALA A 424 -35.05 13.01 -21.61
C ALA A 424 -35.39 14.27 -20.79
N PHE A 425 -36.68 14.48 -20.49
CA PHE A 425 -37.12 15.58 -19.64
C PHE A 425 -36.57 15.48 -18.23
N THR A 426 -36.59 14.30 -17.60
CA THR A 426 -36.01 14.10 -16.27
C THR A 426 -34.52 14.45 -16.25
N GLY A 427 -33.75 14.00 -17.26
CA GLY A 427 -32.33 14.34 -17.38
C GLY A 427 -32.08 15.85 -17.51
N ILE A 428 -32.90 16.55 -18.30
CA ILE A 428 -32.81 18.02 -18.45
C ILE A 428 -33.20 18.74 -17.15
N ILE A 429 -34.26 18.29 -16.48
CA ILE A 429 -34.73 18.89 -15.22
C ILE A 429 -33.67 18.73 -14.14
N LEU A 430 -33.12 17.53 -13.95
CA LEU A 430 -32.04 17.27 -12.99
C LEU A 430 -30.83 18.17 -13.25
N HIS A 431 -30.41 18.29 -14.51
CA HIS A 431 -29.31 19.18 -14.90
C HIS A 431 -29.61 20.66 -14.60
N SER A 432 -30.83 21.10 -14.90
CA SER A 432 -31.26 22.47 -14.65
C SER A 432 -31.31 22.79 -13.16
N LEU A 433 -31.75 21.84 -12.33
CA LEU A 433 -31.77 21.99 -10.88
C LEU A 433 -30.36 22.08 -10.31
N GLU A 434 -29.43 21.24 -10.78
CA GLU A 434 -28.03 21.27 -10.38
C GLU A 434 -27.36 22.61 -10.73
N THR A 435 -27.54 23.07 -11.97
CA THR A 435 -26.92 24.31 -12.47
C THR A 435 -27.46 25.56 -11.76
N HIS A 436 -28.67 25.52 -11.20
CA HIS A 436 -29.31 26.66 -10.53
C HIS A 436 -29.40 26.54 -9.00
N ALA A 437 -28.96 25.41 -8.41
CA ALA A 437 -28.86 25.23 -6.97
C ALA A 437 -27.52 25.71 -6.39
N GLN A 438 -26.51 25.94 -7.24
CA GLN A 438 -25.26 26.64 -6.93
C GLN A 438 -25.43 28.14 -7.19
#